data_AF-A0A0N4X887-F1
#
_entry.id   AF-A0A0N4X887-F1
#
_cell.length_a   1.000
_cell.length_b   1.000
_cell.length_c   1.000
_cell.angle_alpha   90.00
_cell.angle_beta   90.00
_cell.angle_gamma   90.00
#
_symmetry.space_group_name_H-M   'P 1'
#
loop_
_entity.id
_entity.type
_entity.pdbx_description
1 polymer ?
#
loop_
_entity_poly.entity_id
_entity_poly.type
_entity_poly.pdbx_seq_one_letter_code
_entity_poly.pdbx_strand_id
1 'polypeptide(L)'
;MGLEIRSNLKDYWSTRKVFSESFAAKLISRNRFVQILNAFHFADNDASDKSNRLYKIQPILDMLNEEFAAVYSPGKNVCIDESIIPFRGQAIFWRYIRGKRHKFGIKVYNCVVLVVILASSSSTLDNNATELALLHNKRF
;
A
#
# COMPACT_ATOMS: atom_id res chain seq x y z
N MET A 1 -1.75 4.49 -14.46
CA MET A 1 -1.70 5.77 -13.76
C MET A 1 -3.07 5.96 -13.14
N GLY A 2 -3.27 5.54 -11.88
CA GLY A 2 -4.51 5.71 -11.10
C GLY A 2 -5.81 5.48 -11.87
N LEU A 3 -6.35 6.57 -12.43
CA LEU A 3 -7.59 6.63 -13.20
C LEU A 3 -7.51 5.94 -14.57
N GLU A 4 -6.35 5.97 -15.24
CA GLU A 4 -6.10 5.30 -16.51
C GLU A 4 -5.21 4.09 -16.27
N ILE A 5 -5.79 2.88 -16.31
CA ILE A 5 -5.05 1.63 -16.06
C ILE A 5 -4.68 1.00 -17.41
N ARG A 6 -3.38 0.95 -17.70
CA ARG A 6 -2.81 0.24 -18.85
C ARG A 6 -1.88 -0.88 -18.38
N SER A 7 -1.74 -1.93 -19.19
CA SER A 7 -0.96 -3.12 -18.87
C SER A 7 0.53 -2.83 -18.72
N ASN A 8 1.12 -2.00 -19.59
CA ASN A 8 2.52 -1.62 -19.50
C ASN A 8 2.71 -0.10 -19.38
N LEU A 9 3.80 0.30 -18.73
CA LEU A 9 4.19 1.70 -18.62
C LEU A 9 4.46 2.36 -19.99
N LYS A 10 4.97 1.60 -20.96
CA LYS A 10 5.24 2.12 -22.30
C LYS A 10 3.97 2.49 -23.05
N ASP A 11 2.87 1.82 -22.74
CA ASP A 11 1.62 1.99 -23.48
C ASP A 11 1.04 3.38 -23.26
N TYR A 12 1.28 4.02 -22.12
CA TYR A 12 0.84 5.40 -21.85
C TYR A 12 1.39 6.43 -22.85
N TRP A 13 2.53 6.19 -23.48
CA TRP A 13 3.11 7.08 -24.50
C TRP A 13 3.10 6.45 -25.91
N SER A 14 2.26 5.43 -26.12
CA SER A 14 2.15 4.75 -27.40
C SER A 14 1.32 5.57 -28.40
N THR A 15 1.78 5.63 -29.64
CA THR A 15 1.09 6.27 -30.78
C THR A 15 0.07 5.34 -31.47
N ARG A 16 -0.06 4.09 -31.03
CA ARG A 16 -1.06 3.15 -31.58
C ARG A 16 -2.46 3.70 -31.33
N LYS A 17 -3.37 3.66 -32.32
CA LYS A 17 -4.75 4.20 -32.21
C LYS A 17 -5.55 3.72 -30.97
N VAL A 18 -5.28 2.49 -30.49
CA VAL A 18 -5.92 1.92 -29.30
C VAL A 18 -5.43 2.55 -27.99
N PHE A 19 -4.20 3.09 -28.02
CA PHE A 19 -3.48 3.64 -26.88
C PHE A 19 -3.16 5.13 -27.06
N SER A 20 -3.49 5.73 -28.20
CA SER A 20 -3.33 7.17 -28.40
C SER A 20 -4.22 7.92 -27.40
N GLU A 21 -3.81 9.13 -27.04
CA GLU A 21 -4.56 10.06 -26.15
C GLU A 21 -4.48 9.82 -24.63
N SER A 22 -3.49 9.08 -24.13
CA SER A 22 -3.27 9.05 -22.68
C SER A 22 -3.07 10.45 -22.10
N PHE A 23 -3.67 10.71 -20.95
CA PHE A 23 -3.48 11.96 -20.21
C PHE A 23 -1.99 12.18 -19.87
N ALA A 24 -1.29 11.12 -19.49
CA ALA A 24 0.13 11.18 -19.15
C ALA A 24 1.00 11.67 -20.33
N ALA A 25 0.66 11.26 -21.57
CA ALA A 25 1.38 11.69 -22.76
C ALA A 25 1.14 13.16 -23.12
N LYS A 26 -0.01 13.74 -22.73
CA LYS A 26 -0.31 15.17 -22.92
C LYS A 26 0.44 16.04 -21.89
N LEU A 27 0.68 15.53 -20.68
CA LEU A 27 1.27 16.29 -19.58
C LEU A 27 2.82 16.28 -19.59
N ILE A 28 3.42 15.11 -19.81
CA ILE A 28 4.87 14.92 -19.69
C ILE A 28 5.39 13.97 -20.76
N SER A 29 6.57 14.24 -21.30
CA SER A 29 7.19 13.31 -22.25
C SER A 29 7.63 12.02 -21.53
N ARG A 30 7.57 10.88 -22.24
CA ARG A 30 8.01 9.58 -21.71
C ARG A 30 9.41 9.65 -21.10
N ASN A 31 10.35 10.27 -21.83
CA ASN A 31 11.74 10.32 -21.41
C ASN A 31 11.91 11.16 -20.13
N ARG A 32 11.22 12.31 -20.04
CA ARG A 32 11.23 13.14 -18.84
C ARG A 32 10.64 12.40 -17.65
N PHE A 33 9.53 11.69 -17.84
CA PHE A 33 8.91 10.88 -16.80
C PHE A 33 9.87 9.79 -16.28
N VAL A 34 10.50 9.04 -17.18
CA VAL A 34 11.46 7.98 -16.80
C VAL A 34 12.69 8.56 -16.09
N GLN A 35 13.19 9.73 -16.53
CA GLN A 35 14.29 10.41 -15.83
C GLN A 35 13.91 10.77 -14.39
N ILE A 36 12.73 11.37 -14.18
CA ILE A 36 12.24 11.69 -12.83
C ILE A 36 12.10 10.42 -12.00
N LEU A 37 11.50 9.37 -12.58
CA LEU A 37 11.29 8.09 -11.90
C LEU A 37 12.62 7.45 -11.46
N ASN A 38 13.66 7.53 -12.30
CA ASN A 38 14.98 6.98 -11.99
C ASN A 38 15.76 7.83 -10.98
N ALA A 39 15.51 9.14 -10.93
CA ALA A 39 16.16 10.06 -9.99
C ALA A 39 15.38 10.19 -8.68
N PHE A 40 14.28 9.46 -8.51
CA PHE A 40 13.40 9.58 -7.35
C PHE A 40 14.03 8.93 -6.12
N HIS A 41 14.38 9.74 -5.13
CA HIS A 41 15.11 9.31 -3.93
C HIS A 41 14.67 10.14 -2.71
N PHE A 42 14.57 9.51 -1.54
CA PHE A 42 14.04 10.14 -0.31
C PHE A 42 15.05 10.25 0.84
N ALA A 43 16.17 9.55 0.76
CA ALA A 43 17.22 9.59 1.76
C ALA A 43 18.48 10.25 1.20
N ASP A 44 19.43 10.62 2.05
CA ASP A 44 20.79 10.90 1.58
C ASP A 44 21.63 9.62 1.75
N ASN A 45 22.28 9.16 0.69
CA ASN A 45 23.07 7.93 0.73
C ASN A 45 24.33 8.08 1.61
N ASP A 46 24.83 9.30 1.77
CA ASP A 46 26.07 9.57 2.51
C ASP A 46 25.81 9.73 4.01
N ALA A 47 24.65 10.29 4.38
CA ALA A 47 24.24 10.50 5.77
C ALA A 47 23.44 9.34 6.37
N SER A 48 22.94 8.41 5.54
CA SER A 48 22.05 7.35 6.00
C SER A 48 22.74 6.25 6.81
N ASP A 49 22.10 5.83 7.90
CA ASP A 49 22.52 4.66 8.66
C ASP A 49 22.23 3.38 7.87
N LYS A 50 23.30 2.73 7.42
CA LYS A 50 23.26 1.49 6.64
C LYS A 50 22.87 0.26 7.49
N SER A 51 22.78 0.40 8.81
CA SER A 51 22.31 -0.67 9.70
C SER A 51 20.81 -0.97 9.48
N ASN A 52 20.01 0.06 9.22
CA ASN A 52 18.58 -0.07 8.96
C ASN A 52 18.36 -0.46 7.50
N ARG A 53 17.81 -1.65 7.23
CA ARG A 53 17.52 -2.11 5.85
C ARG A 53 16.50 -1.25 5.08
N LEU A 54 15.70 -0.44 5.79
CA LEU A 54 14.68 0.43 5.21
C LEU A 54 15.14 1.90 5.08
N TYR A 55 16.42 2.20 5.31
CA TYR A 55 16.94 3.58 5.33
C TYR A 55 16.54 4.45 4.14
N LYS A 56 16.41 3.85 2.94
CA LYS A 56 16.04 4.57 1.71
C LYS A 56 14.61 5.12 1.71
N ILE A 57 13.70 4.49 2.44
CA ILE A 57 12.28 4.85 2.50
C ILE A 57 11.86 5.35 3.89
N GLN A 58 12.71 5.19 4.91
CA GLN A 58 12.42 5.56 6.28
C GLN A 58 11.91 7.02 6.41
N PRO A 59 12.53 8.03 5.77
CA PRO A 59 12.10 9.42 5.95
C PRO A 59 10.66 9.68 5.51
N ILE A 60 10.20 9.03 4.44
CA ILE A 60 8.84 9.21 3.96
C ILE A 60 7.84 8.41 4.80
N LEU A 61 8.25 7.25 5.33
CA LEU A 61 7.40 6.45 6.21
C LEU A 61 7.15 7.19 7.52
N ASP A 62 8.20 7.78 8.10
CA ASP A 62 8.09 8.54 9.35
C ASP A 62 7.17 9.76 9.16
N MET A 63 7.40 10.54 8.10
CA MET A 63 6.54 11.67 7.75
C MET A 63 5.07 11.26 7.56
N LEU A 64 4.81 10.18 6.81
CA LEU A 64 3.44 9.70 6.60
C LEU A 64 2.80 9.22 7.90
N ASN A 65 3.53 8.50 8.73
CA ASN A 65 3.03 8.00 10.01
C ASN A 65 2.70 9.15 10.97
N GLU A 66 3.54 10.18 11.02
CA GLU A 66 3.29 11.40 11.80
C GLU A 66 2.03 12.12 11.34
N GLU A 67 1.88 12.35 10.03
CA GLU A 67 0.70 12.99 9.46
C GLU A 67 -0.57 12.16 9.67
N PHE A 68 -0.51 10.84 9.48
CA PHE A 68 -1.67 9.97 9.72
C PHE A 68 -2.10 9.97 11.18
N ALA A 69 -1.15 9.98 12.11
CA ALA A 69 -1.43 10.08 13.54
C ALA A 69 -1.98 11.46 13.94
N ALA A 70 -1.52 12.54 13.30
CA ALA A 70 -1.99 13.89 13.56
C ALA A 70 -3.43 14.11 13.06
N VAL A 71 -3.77 13.56 11.89
CA VAL A 71 -5.07 13.77 11.25
C VAL A 71 -6.15 12.85 11.82
N TYR A 72 -5.79 11.64 12.26
CA TYR A 72 -6.77 10.63 12.61
C TYR A 72 -6.41 9.86 13.89
N SER A 73 -7.27 9.99 14.90
CA SER A 73 -7.23 9.16 16.10
C SER A 73 -8.18 7.95 15.93
N PRO A 74 -7.68 6.71 15.90
CA PRO A 74 -8.52 5.55 15.72
C PRO A 74 -9.49 5.34 16.90
N GLY A 75 -10.68 4.84 16.60
CA GLY A 75 -11.66 4.41 17.60
C GLY A 75 -11.28 3.07 18.26
N LYS A 76 -12.19 2.52 19.09
CA LYS A 76 -11.94 1.30 19.86
C LYS A 76 -11.70 0.04 19.01
N ASN A 77 -12.22 0.01 17.77
CA ASN A 77 -12.18 -1.16 16.91
C ASN A 77 -11.09 -1.02 15.84
N VAL A 78 -9.89 -1.49 16.16
CA VAL A 78 -8.76 -1.54 15.23
C VAL A 78 -8.42 -2.99 14.93
N CYS A 79 -8.12 -3.27 13.67
CA CYS A 79 -7.59 -4.56 13.22
C CYS A 79 -6.19 -4.36 12.66
N ILE A 80 -5.31 -5.33 12.90
CA ILE A 80 -3.99 -5.40 12.27
C ILE A 80 -4.06 -6.49 11.21
N ASP A 81 -3.80 -6.15 9.95
CA ASP A 81 -3.80 -7.10 8.84
C ASP A 81 -2.45 -7.14 8.12
N GLU A 82 -2.18 -8.29 7.49
CA GLU A 82 -0.98 -8.56 6.71
C GLU A 82 -1.27 -8.44 5.21
N SER A 83 -0.70 -7.40 4.61
CA SER A 83 -0.74 -7.13 3.18
C SER A 83 0.57 -7.50 2.49
N ILE A 84 0.48 -7.81 1.18
CA ILE A 84 1.67 -8.08 0.35
C ILE A 84 1.70 -7.07 -0.79
N ILE A 85 2.82 -6.36 -0.90
CA ILE A 85 3.14 -5.53 -2.06
C ILE A 85 3.90 -6.41 -3.05
N PRO A 86 3.33 -6.72 -4.24
CA PRO A 86 4.02 -7.53 -5.24
C PRO A 86 5.32 -6.84 -5.66
N PHE A 87 6.44 -7.51 -5.43
CA PHE A 87 7.76 -7.00 -5.76
C PHE A 87 8.65 -8.14 -6.23
N ARG A 88 9.35 -7.92 -7.34
CA ARG A 88 10.27 -8.90 -7.96
C ARG A 88 11.69 -8.36 -8.15
N GLY A 89 12.02 -7.21 -7.56
CA GLY A 89 13.36 -6.64 -7.63
C GLY A 89 14.30 -7.21 -6.57
N GLN A 90 15.55 -6.76 -6.61
CA GLN A 90 16.56 -7.12 -5.62
C GLN A 90 16.34 -6.33 -4.33
N ALA A 91 15.56 -6.87 -3.41
CA ALA A 91 15.43 -6.38 -2.04
C ALA A 91 15.83 -7.49 -1.06
N ILE A 92 16.49 -7.14 0.05
CA ILE A 92 16.95 -8.13 1.03
C ILE A 92 15.75 -8.71 1.82
N PHE A 93 14.63 -8.00 1.88
CA PHE A 93 13.49 -8.30 2.75
C PHE A 93 12.22 -8.75 2.01
N TRP A 94 12.30 -9.06 0.70
CA TRP A 94 11.16 -9.72 0.06
C TRP A 94 11.02 -11.14 0.62
N ARG A 95 9.77 -11.60 0.77
CA ARG A 95 9.46 -12.94 1.28
C ARG A 95 8.56 -13.69 0.32
N TYR A 96 8.65 -15.01 0.37
CA TYR A 96 7.66 -15.89 -0.22
C TYR A 96 6.59 -16.23 0.81
N ILE A 97 5.32 -15.98 0.49
CA ILE A 97 4.18 -16.26 1.37
C ILE A 97 3.24 -17.24 0.67
N ARG A 98 3.15 -18.45 1.22
CA ARG A 98 2.27 -19.50 0.71
C ARG A 98 0.80 -19.13 1.02
N GLY A 99 -0.09 -19.35 0.05
CA GLY A 99 -1.53 -19.15 0.22
C GLY A 99 -2.07 -17.78 -0.22
N LYS A 100 -1.21 -16.81 -0.56
CA LYS A 100 -1.64 -15.52 -1.11
C LYS A 100 -1.59 -15.53 -2.64
N ARG A 101 -2.47 -14.76 -3.31
CA ARG A 101 -2.55 -14.64 -4.78
C ARG A 101 -1.20 -14.22 -5.39
N HIS A 102 -0.56 -13.23 -4.78
CA HIS A 102 0.81 -12.84 -5.08
C HIS A 102 1.73 -13.45 -4.02
N LYS A 103 2.50 -14.47 -4.41
CA LYS A 103 3.33 -15.23 -3.47
C LYS A 103 4.67 -14.56 -3.16
N PHE A 104 5.13 -13.68 -4.04
CA PHE A 104 6.43 -13.01 -3.95
C PHE A 104 6.21 -11.51 -3.76
N GLY A 105 6.74 -10.95 -2.67
CA GLY A 105 6.62 -9.52 -2.42
C GLY A 105 7.17 -9.08 -1.07
N ILE A 106 6.92 -7.81 -0.77
CA ILE A 106 7.23 -7.21 0.52
C ILE A 106 6.02 -7.39 1.43
N LYS A 107 6.23 -7.96 2.60
CA LYS A 107 5.20 -8.11 3.62
C LYS A 107 5.05 -6.80 4.39
N VAL A 108 3.83 -6.29 4.48
CA VAL A 108 3.50 -5.04 5.18
C VAL A 108 2.38 -5.31 6.18
N TYR A 109 2.49 -4.72 7.36
CA TYR A 109 1.46 -4.74 8.39
C TYR A 109 0.73 -3.41 8.36
N ASN A 110 -0.59 -3.47 8.21
CA ASN A 110 -1.44 -2.29 8.15
C ASN A 110 -2.41 -2.31 9.33
N CYS A 111 -2.51 -1.19 10.04
CA CYS A 111 -3.56 -0.96 11.03
C CYS A 111 -4.76 -0.34 10.32
N VAL A 112 -5.91 -1.00 10.37
CA VAL A 112 -7.15 -0.55 9.73
C VAL A 112 -8.24 -0.44 10.78
N VAL A 113 -9.01 0.63 10.73
CA VAL A 113 -10.18 0.76 11.60
C VAL A 113 -11.30 -0.10 11.05
N LEU A 114 -11.82 -0.98 11.90
CA LEU A 114 -13.02 -1.73 11.64
C LEU A 114 -14.20 -0.75 11.75
N VAL A 115 -14.65 -0.25 10.60
CA VAL A 115 -16.01 0.30 10.51
C VAL A 115 -16.93 -0.91 10.62
N VAL A 116 -17.40 -1.19 11.83
CA VAL A 116 -18.57 -2.03 12.01
C VAL A 116 -19.70 -1.26 11.34
N ILE A 117 -20.00 -1.60 10.09
CA ILE A 117 -21.23 -1.17 9.45
C ILE A 117 -22.33 -1.85 10.26
N LEU A 118 -22.81 -1.17 11.30
CA LEU A 118 -24.11 -1.49 11.88
C LEU A 118 -25.11 -1.14 10.78
N ALA A 119 -25.30 -2.08 9.86
CA ALA A 119 -26.45 -2.08 9.00
C ALA A 119 -27.65 -2.07 9.95
N SER A 120 -28.38 -0.97 9.90
CA SER A 120 -29.64 -0.76 10.58
C SER A 120 -30.59 -1.92 10.29
N SER A 121 -30.71 -2.85 11.22
CA SER A 121 -31.95 -3.57 11.47
C SER A 121 -32.19 -3.57 12.97
N SER A 122 -33.23 -2.82 13.32
CA SER A 122 -33.96 -2.74 14.58
C SER A 122 -33.67 -3.83 15.62
N SER A 123 -33.49 -3.36 16.85
CA SER A 123 -33.99 -3.97 18.10
C SER A 123 -33.90 -5.50 18.21
N THR A 124 -32.90 -6.00 18.92
CA THR A 124 -33.06 -6.65 20.23
C THR A 124 -31.72 -7.22 20.69
N LEU A 125 -31.48 -7.07 21.99
CA LEU A 125 -30.54 -7.79 22.84
C LEU A 125 -30.07 -9.14 22.27
N ASP A 126 -28.76 -9.39 22.27
CA ASP A 126 -28.20 -10.69 22.67
C ASP A 126 -26.68 -10.58 22.87
N ASN A 127 -26.26 -10.64 24.14
CA ASN A 127 -24.87 -10.59 24.62
C ASN A 127 -24.02 -11.81 24.20
N ASN A 128 -24.54 -12.71 23.36
CA ASN A 128 -23.87 -13.92 22.92
C ASN A 128 -23.15 -13.76 21.56
N ALA A 129 -23.48 -12.72 20.78
CA ALA A 129 -22.87 -12.50 19.47
C ALA A 129 -21.45 -11.92 19.54
N THR A 130 -21.11 -11.25 20.65
CA THR A 130 -19.80 -10.64 20.89
C THR A 130 -18.72 -11.70 21.17
N GLU A 131 -19.09 -12.85 21.72
CA GLU A 131 -18.16 -13.94 22.06
C GLU A 131 -17.71 -14.73 20.80
N LEU A 132 -18.59 -14.85 19.80
CA LEU A 132 -18.28 -15.52 18.53
C LEU A 132 -17.35 -14.70 17.64
N ALA A 133 -17.42 -13.36 17.70
CA ALA A 133 -16.51 -12.48 16.96
C ALA A 133 -15.07 -12.50 17.53
N LEU A 134 -14.92 -12.71 18.84
CA LEU A 134 -13.61 -12.84 19.50
C LEU A 134 -12.95 -14.20 19.23
N LEU A 135 -13.72 -15.28 19.04
CA LEU A 135 -13.19 -16.62 18.77
C LEU A 135 -12.63 -16.77 17.35
N HIS A 136 -13.17 -16.05 16.37
CA HIS A 136 -12.67 -16.12 14.99
C HIS A 136 -11.37 -15.32 14.77
N ASN A 137 -10.99 -14.46 15.70
CA ASN A 137 -9.77 -13.64 15.65
C ASN A 137 -8.58 -14.24 16.42
N LYS A 138 -8.74 -15.44 17.01
CA LYS A 138 -7.68 -16.16 17.77
C LYS A 138 -7.06 -17.33 17.00
N ARG A 139 -7.39 -17.53 15.73
CA ARG A 139 -6.70 -18.47 14.85
C ARG A 139 -6.07 -17.72 13.68
N PHE A 140 -5.01 -16.95 13.92
CA PHE A 140 -3.84 -16.78 13.05
C PHE A 140 -2.70 -16.19 13.86
#